data_AF-A0A286FAG5-F1
#
_entry.id   AF-A0A286FAG5-F1
#
_cell.length_a   1.000
_cell.length_b   1.000
_cell.length_c   1.000
_cell.angle_alpha   90.00
_cell.angle_beta   90.00
_cell.angle_gamma   90.00
#
_symmetry.space_group_name_H-M   'P 1'
#
loop_
_entity.id
_entity.type
_entity.pdbx_description
1 polymer ?
#
loop_
_entity_poly.entity_id
_entity_poly.type
_entity_poly.pdbx_seq_one_letter_code
_entity_poly.pdbx_strand_id
1 'polypeptide(L)'
;MSLLDSVKNLFGFTPAQPVKPESASEQTVETPKPVSKGLPPAGQQRDRLLRFVIDKLRPYQNEPETAPNSLNLCILRTTAEEEDVYNVALWASQPGKFRNELARQLADNYIQLPADWRFSYAFYSDALPPCTYRDGNLGLIIPDKSRPDTSPLLARLVAVKGQTEQDAYELNPVQKTSYCIGRGHSTQAASGRVRTNDIVVLNDDDPGFDAERGAGNGAVSRAHATIRYDAARRQYSLLADPGGLPASGNKTKIFHPDGSLDRADIPGMGYPLQHGDQIELGGEVTLLFEVV
;
A
#
# COMPACT_ATOMS: atom_id res chain seq x y z
N MET A 1 -5.84 -26.96 58.50
CA MET A 1 -4.99 -27.43 59.62
C MET A 1 -4.80 -28.93 59.42
N SER A 2 -3.62 -29.54 59.43
CA SER A 2 -2.30 -29.07 59.93
C SER A 2 -1.19 -29.54 58.97
N LEU A 3 -0.47 -28.66 58.26
CA LEU A 3 0.76 -27.99 58.70
C LEU A 3 2.00 -28.87 58.97
N LEU A 4 2.00 -30.19 58.66
CA LEU A 4 3.21 -31.03 58.84
C LEU A 4 3.71 -31.82 57.60
N ASP A 5 2.91 -32.03 56.56
CA ASP A 5 3.34 -32.84 55.39
C ASP A 5 4.15 -32.08 54.33
N SER A 6 4.35 -30.76 54.48
CA SER A 6 4.95 -29.90 53.43
C SER A 6 6.46 -29.65 53.55
N VAL A 7 7.23 -30.43 54.33
CA VAL A 7 8.65 -30.11 54.63
C VAL A 7 9.65 -31.26 54.35
N LYS A 8 9.24 -32.38 53.74
CA LYS A 8 10.15 -33.54 53.50
C LYS A 8 10.58 -33.77 52.04
N ASN A 9 10.03 -33.06 51.07
CA ASN A 9 10.39 -33.21 49.65
C ASN A 9 11.39 -32.16 49.12
N LEU A 10 12.13 -31.46 50.00
CA LEU A 10 13.04 -30.37 49.60
C LEU A 10 14.54 -30.65 49.78
N PHE A 11 14.93 -31.77 50.39
CA PHE A 11 16.35 -32.15 50.53
C PHE A 11 16.53 -33.64 50.22
N GLY A 12 17.09 -33.94 49.05
CA GLY A 12 17.13 -35.28 48.48
C GLY A 12 18.13 -36.21 49.16
N PHE A 13 17.64 -37.33 49.69
CA PHE A 13 18.41 -38.53 49.98
C PHE A 13 17.51 -39.77 49.91
N THR A 14 17.77 -40.70 48.98
CA THR A 14 17.52 -42.15 49.08
C THR A 14 18.24 -42.86 47.92
N PRO A 15 18.54 -44.18 48.02
CA PRO A 15 19.87 -44.69 47.66
C PRO A 15 19.95 -45.42 46.31
N ALA A 16 21.17 -45.87 45.96
CA ALA A 16 21.53 -46.40 44.65
C ALA A 16 21.59 -47.95 44.55
N GLN A 17 21.59 -48.42 43.29
CA GLN A 17 21.99 -49.76 42.78
C GLN A 17 20.99 -50.94 42.93
N PRO A 18 21.06 -52.00 42.07
CA PRO A 18 22.10 -52.34 41.08
C PRO A 18 21.61 -52.47 39.60
N VAL A 19 22.39 -53.15 38.73
CA VAL A 19 22.44 -52.95 37.25
C VAL A 19 22.40 -54.28 36.45
N LYS A 20 22.00 -54.20 35.16
CA LYS A 20 22.31 -55.10 34.00
C LYS A 20 21.50 -56.41 33.84
N PRO A 21 21.47 -57.08 32.64
CA PRO A 21 22.16 -56.75 31.36
C PRO A 21 21.33 -56.82 30.04
N GLU A 22 21.95 -56.33 28.94
CA GLU A 22 21.80 -56.75 27.51
C GLU A 22 20.40 -56.71 26.84
N SER A 23 20.19 -56.32 25.58
CA SER A 23 21.01 -55.82 24.46
C SER A 23 20.05 -55.12 23.45
N ALA A 24 20.45 -54.47 22.34
CA ALA A 24 21.73 -54.46 21.62
C ALA A 24 22.11 -53.03 21.14
N SER A 25 22.60 -52.86 19.90
CA SER A 25 23.05 -51.62 19.28
C SER A 25 22.24 -51.23 18.03
N GLU A 26 21.93 -49.95 17.87
CA GLU A 26 21.89 -49.33 16.54
C GLU A 26 22.38 -47.87 16.62
N GLN A 27 23.52 -47.59 16.00
CA GLN A 27 24.09 -46.23 15.93
C GLN A 27 23.59 -45.53 14.67
N THR A 28 22.49 -44.78 14.76
CA THR A 28 22.18 -43.78 13.75
C THR A 28 23.08 -42.56 13.95
N VAL A 29 24.10 -42.45 13.11
CA VAL A 29 24.90 -41.24 12.93
C VAL A 29 23.97 -40.11 12.48
N GLU A 30 23.70 -39.14 13.35
CA GLU A 30 23.01 -37.91 12.94
C GLU A 30 23.93 -37.09 12.03
N THR A 31 23.80 -37.27 10.73
CA THR A 31 24.31 -36.32 9.74
C THR A 31 23.64 -34.96 9.97
N PRO A 32 24.41 -33.87 10.10
CA PRO A 32 23.82 -32.55 10.24
C PRO A 32 23.00 -32.24 8.98
N LYS A 33 21.70 -31.97 9.16
CA LYS A 33 20.81 -31.62 8.06
C LYS A 33 21.36 -30.41 7.31
N PRO A 34 21.37 -30.41 5.97
CA PRO A 34 21.88 -29.29 5.20
C PRO A 34 21.03 -28.06 5.50
N VAL A 35 21.69 -26.96 5.90
CA VAL A 35 21.03 -25.66 6.07
C VAL A 35 20.51 -25.22 4.71
N SER A 36 19.20 -25.31 4.51
CA SER A 36 18.56 -24.76 3.33
C SER A 36 18.82 -23.25 3.28
N LYS A 37 19.36 -22.77 2.15
CA LYS A 37 19.37 -21.34 1.84
C LYS A 37 17.95 -20.90 1.42
N GLY A 38 17.00 -21.02 2.35
CA GLY A 38 15.67 -20.45 2.20
C GLY A 38 15.71 -18.93 2.38
N LEU A 39 14.61 -18.27 2.01
CA LEU A 39 14.39 -16.87 2.32
C LEU A 39 14.51 -16.63 3.84
N PRO A 40 15.09 -15.50 4.29
CA PRO A 40 15.25 -15.23 5.70
C PRO A 40 13.88 -15.14 6.40
N PRO A 41 13.72 -15.67 7.62
CA PRO A 41 12.47 -15.53 8.37
C PRO A 41 12.02 -14.07 8.47
N ALA A 42 10.71 -13.82 8.37
CA ALA A 42 10.16 -12.45 8.35
C ALA A 42 10.59 -11.58 9.55
N GLY A 43 10.91 -12.19 10.71
CA GLY A 43 11.54 -11.50 11.83
C GLY A 43 12.92 -10.91 11.50
N GLN A 44 13.83 -11.72 10.94
CA GLN A 44 15.15 -11.28 10.50
C GLN A 44 15.05 -10.27 9.35
N GLN A 45 14.09 -10.45 8.44
CA GLN A 45 13.86 -9.54 7.33
C GLN A 45 13.38 -8.16 7.80
N ARG A 46 12.50 -8.12 8.81
CA ARG A 46 12.07 -6.88 9.47
C ARG A 46 13.25 -6.17 10.15
N ASP A 47 14.12 -6.90 10.83
CA ASP A 47 15.32 -6.33 11.47
C ASP A 47 16.31 -5.78 10.42
N ARG A 48 16.43 -6.45 9.26
CA ARG A 48 17.20 -5.96 8.09
C ARG A 48 16.62 -4.66 7.53
N LEU A 49 15.29 -4.57 7.37
CA LEU A 49 14.61 -3.36 6.91
C LEU A 49 14.79 -2.18 7.86
N LEU A 50 14.57 -2.40 9.16
CA LEU A 50 14.74 -1.38 10.19
C LEU A 50 16.18 -0.88 10.22
N ARG A 51 17.17 -1.78 10.26
CA ARG A 51 18.60 -1.42 10.19
C ARG A 51 18.94 -0.63 8.93
N PHE A 52 18.47 -1.04 7.76
CA PHE A 52 18.68 -0.30 6.51
C PHE A 52 18.18 1.14 6.62
N VAL A 53 16.93 1.36 7.07
CA VAL A 53 16.38 2.72 7.18
C VAL A 53 17.13 3.56 8.22
N ILE A 54 17.45 2.99 9.38
CA ILE A 54 18.21 3.68 10.45
C ILE A 54 19.61 4.06 9.96
N ASP A 55 20.34 3.14 9.33
CA ASP A 55 21.70 3.38 8.85
C ASP A 55 21.77 4.43 7.74
N LYS A 56 20.76 4.49 6.85
CA LYS A 56 20.66 5.54 5.84
C LYS A 56 20.20 6.89 6.41
N LEU A 57 19.56 6.93 7.58
CA LEU A 57 19.10 8.16 8.24
C LEU A 57 20.09 8.73 9.28
N ARG A 58 21.24 8.08 9.52
CA ARG A 58 22.33 8.63 10.34
C ARG A 58 22.73 10.09 10.03
N PRO A 59 22.69 10.60 8.77
CA PRO A 59 22.96 12.01 8.49
C PRO A 59 22.01 13.01 9.16
N TYR A 60 20.83 12.56 9.64
CA TYR A 60 19.85 13.38 10.36
C TYR A 60 19.91 13.21 11.89
N GLN A 61 20.95 12.53 12.40
CA GLN A 61 21.14 12.30 13.82
C GLN A 61 21.44 13.62 14.55
N ASN A 62 20.65 13.95 15.56
CA ASN A 62 20.63 15.25 16.26
C ASN A 62 20.24 16.47 15.39
N GLU A 63 19.69 16.26 14.19
CA GLU A 63 19.39 17.33 13.22
C GLU A 63 17.87 17.42 12.90
N PRO A 64 17.01 17.74 13.91
CA PRO A 64 15.55 17.67 13.77
C PRO A 64 14.97 18.65 12.73
N GLU A 65 15.65 19.77 12.46
CA GLU A 65 15.20 20.77 11.48
C GLU A 65 15.38 20.27 10.04
N THR A 66 16.46 19.54 9.77
CA THR A 66 16.73 18.98 8.44
C THR A 66 16.05 17.63 8.21
N ALA A 67 15.67 16.94 9.30
CA ALA A 67 15.01 15.63 9.27
C ALA A 67 13.81 15.56 8.31
N PRO A 68 13.67 14.45 7.55
CA PRO A 68 12.67 14.34 6.49
C PRO A 68 11.23 14.19 7.02
N ASN A 69 10.28 14.77 6.30
CA ASN A 69 8.85 14.64 6.59
C ASN A 69 8.22 13.34 6.03
N SER A 70 8.95 12.59 5.22
CA SER A 70 8.44 11.40 4.55
C SER A 70 9.57 10.43 4.19
N LEU A 71 9.26 9.14 4.30
CA LEU A 71 10.16 8.03 3.99
C LEU A 71 9.39 7.01 3.14
N ASN A 72 9.86 6.74 1.92
CA ASN A 72 9.25 5.76 1.02
C ASN A 72 10.24 4.63 0.75
N LEU A 73 9.97 3.45 1.31
CA LEU A 73 10.80 2.26 1.21
C LEU A 73 10.48 1.48 -0.08
N CYS A 74 11.43 1.40 -1.00
CA CYS A 74 11.29 0.67 -2.25
C CYS A 74 11.93 -0.72 -2.10
N ILE A 75 11.21 -1.77 -2.47
CA ILE A 75 11.69 -3.16 -2.34
C ILE A 75 11.60 -3.83 -3.71
N LEU A 76 12.75 -4.29 -4.22
CA LEU A 76 12.81 -5.13 -5.41
C LEU A 76 12.58 -6.59 -4.98
N ARG A 77 11.44 -7.15 -5.40
CA ARG A 77 11.07 -8.56 -5.20
C ARG A 77 11.43 -9.37 -6.43
N THR A 78 11.81 -10.63 -6.21
CA THR A 78 12.12 -11.60 -7.28
C THR A 78 11.02 -12.63 -7.46
N THR A 79 10.23 -12.90 -6.39
CA THR A 79 9.15 -13.89 -6.38
C THR A 79 7.98 -13.43 -5.49
N ALA A 80 6.81 -14.07 -5.65
CA ALA A 80 5.66 -13.84 -4.77
C ALA A 80 5.93 -14.29 -3.32
N GLU A 81 6.62 -15.42 -3.12
CA GLU A 81 7.02 -15.91 -1.80
C GLU A 81 7.90 -14.91 -1.04
N GLU A 82 8.81 -14.22 -1.74
CA GLU A 82 9.63 -13.16 -1.17
C GLU A 82 8.76 -11.97 -0.72
N GLU A 83 7.75 -11.60 -1.51
CA GLU A 83 6.80 -10.55 -1.13
C GLU A 83 5.99 -10.92 0.12
N ASP A 84 5.49 -12.14 0.23
CA ASP A 84 4.77 -12.60 1.44
C ASP A 84 5.63 -12.46 2.70
N VAL A 85 6.92 -12.83 2.62
CA VAL A 85 7.89 -12.63 3.71
C VAL A 85 8.05 -11.14 4.04
N TYR A 86 8.12 -10.26 3.03
CA TYR A 86 8.17 -8.82 3.22
C TYR A 86 6.87 -8.25 3.81
N ASN A 87 5.69 -8.70 3.37
CA ASN A 87 4.38 -8.28 3.87
C ASN A 87 4.21 -8.64 5.36
N VAL A 88 4.69 -9.82 5.78
CA VAL A 88 4.75 -10.19 7.20
C VAL A 88 5.76 -9.33 7.97
N ALA A 89 6.94 -9.07 7.39
CA ALA A 89 7.99 -8.26 8.02
C ALA A 89 7.58 -6.78 8.21
N LEU A 90 6.83 -6.22 7.26
CA LEU A 90 6.28 -4.86 7.28
C LEU A 90 4.96 -4.75 8.04
N TRP A 91 4.43 -5.87 8.54
CA TRP A 91 3.10 -5.96 9.15
C TRP A 91 2.00 -5.33 8.29
N ALA A 92 1.92 -5.69 7.01
CA ALA A 92 0.96 -5.15 6.04
C ALA A 92 -0.50 -5.21 6.55
N SER A 93 -0.86 -6.27 7.30
CA SER A 93 -2.19 -6.45 7.91
C SER A 93 -2.44 -5.64 9.19
N GLN A 94 -1.46 -4.90 9.70
CA GLN A 94 -1.58 -4.06 10.91
C GLN A 94 -1.08 -2.63 10.61
N PRO A 95 -1.93 -1.79 9.98
CA PRO A 95 -1.57 -0.44 9.55
C PRO A 95 -0.89 0.40 10.63
N GLY A 96 0.19 1.08 10.26
CA GLY A 96 0.97 1.95 11.14
C GLY A 96 1.89 1.23 12.14
N LYS A 97 1.77 -0.09 12.35
CA LYS A 97 2.60 -0.82 13.33
C LYS A 97 4.09 -0.75 13.02
N PHE A 98 4.47 -0.95 11.75
CA PHE A 98 5.88 -0.84 11.34
C PHE A 98 6.39 0.60 11.44
N ARG A 99 5.57 1.60 11.03
CA ARG A 99 5.88 3.03 11.20
C ARG A 99 6.17 3.36 12.66
N ASN A 100 5.37 2.86 13.60
CA ASN A 100 5.52 3.15 15.02
C ASN A 100 6.76 2.47 15.63
N GLU A 101 7.07 1.23 15.21
CA GLU A 101 8.31 0.56 15.61
C GLU A 101 9.55 1.27 15.04
N LEU A 102 9.51 1.67 13.77
CA LEU A 102 10.57 2.46 13.13
C LEU A 102 10.74 3.83 13.83
N ALA A 103 9.65 4.51 14.19
CA ALA A 103 9.71 5.76 14.95
C ALA A 103 10.49 5.61 16.27
N ARG A 104 10.19 4.53 17.01
CA ARG A 104 10.86 4.19 18.27
C ARG A 104 12.36 3.97 18.05
N GLN A 105 12.73 3.10 17.11
CA GLN A 105 14.15 2.79 16.87
C GLN A 105 14.93 3.98 16.29
N LEU A 106 14.30 4.87 15.51
CA LEU A 106 14.94 6.11 15.07
C LEU A 106 15.18 7.06 16.26
N ALA A 107 14.21 7.20 17.17
CA ALA A 107 14.38 7.98 18.40
C ALA A 107 15.49 7.41 19.31
N ASP A 108 15.57 6.07 19.45
CA ASP A 108 16.64 5.37 20.17
C ASP A 108 18.04 5.63 19.54
N ASN A 109 18.08 5.99 18.25
CA ASN A 109 19.29 6.38 17.52
C ASN A 109 19.47 7.91 17.42
N TYR A 110 18.73 8.71 18.19
CA TYR A 110 18.76 10.19 18.19
C TYR A 110 18.36 10.83 16.84
N ILE A 111 17.55 10.14 16.03
CA ILE A 111 16.98 10.66 14.79
C ILE A 111 15.52 11.04 15.07
N GLN A 112 15.25 12.34 15.19
CA GLN A 112 13.91 12.86 15.46
C GLN A 112 13.23 13.31 14.17
N LEU A 113 12.14 12.63 13.78
CA LEU A 113 11.30 13.01 12.65
C LEU A 113 10.18 13.97 13.08
N PRO A 114 9.66 14.84 12.19
CA PRO A 114 8.51 15.70 12.48
C PRO A 114 7.26 14.92 12.93
N ALA A 115 6.39 15.51 13.74
CA ALA A 115 5.23 14.79 14.30
C ALA A 115 4.27 14.21 13.24
N ASP A 116 4.12 14.89 12.11
CA ASP A 116 3.28 14.53 10.97
C ASP A 116 3.98 13.62 9.93
N TRP A 117 5.18 13.10 10.25
CA TRP A 117 5.98 12.34 9.29
C TRP A 117 5.28 11.10 8.73
N ARG A 118 5.50 10.84 7.44
CA ARG A 118 4.84 9.76 6.69
C ARG A 118 5.80 8.61 6.39
N PHE A 119 5.31 7.39 6.52
CA PHE A 119 5.99 6.18 6.03
C PHE A 119 5.13 5.52 4.95
N SER A 120 5.75 5.11 3.85
CA SER A 120 5.14 4.22 2.86
C SER A 120 6.16 3.20 2.35
N TYR A 121 5.68 2.16 1.68
CA TYR A 121 6.54 1.21 0.97
C TYR A 121 5.86 0.76 -0.34
N ALA A 122 6.67 0.31 -1.29
CA ALA A 122 6.20 -0.22 -2.57
C ALA A 122 7.12 -1.36 -3.06
N PHE A 123 6.52 -2.35 -3.71
CA PHE A 123 7.23 -3.46 -4.34
C PHE A 123 7.45 -3.17 -5.84
N TYR A 124 8.62 -3.57 -6.34
CA TYR A 124 9.02 -3.47 -7.73
C TYR A 124 9.47 -4.84 -8.21
N SER A 125 9.17 -5.18 -9.47
CA SER A 125 9.42 -6.53 -10.03
C SER A 125 10.61 -6.62 -11.00
N ASP A 126 11.13 -5.48 -11.48
CA ASP A 126 12.20 -5.41 -12.50
C ASP A 126 13.39 -4.58 -11.99
N ALA A 127 13.17 -3.27 -11.80
CA ALA A 127 14.17 -2.36 -11.25
C ALA A 127 13.62 -1.51 -10.12
N LEU A 128 14.49 -1.13 -9.17
CA LEU A 128 14.19 -0.06 -8.22
C LEU A 128 14.15 1.29 -8.97
N PRO A 129 13.24 2.21 -8.58
CA PRO A 129 13.25 3.58 -9.08
C PRO A 129 14.51 4.33 -8.64
N PRO A 130 14.74 5.57 -9.12
CA PRO A 130 15.77 6.45 -8.56
C PRO A 130 15.53 6.70 -7.06
N CYS A 131 16.32 6.05 -6.20
CA CYS A 131 16.25 6.20 -4.75
C CYS A 131 17.37 7.11 -4.22
N THR A 132 17.07 7.92 -3.20
CA THR A 132 18.05 8.74 -2.47
C THR A 132 19.17 7.88 -1.87
N TYR A 133 18.80 6.71 -1.33
CA TYR A 133 19.73 5.69 -0.89
C TYR A 133 19.35 4.32 -1.44
N ARG A 134 20.34 3.47 -1.69
CA ARG A 134 20.15 2.08 -2.16
C ARG A 134 21.10 1.14 -1.41
N ASP A 135 20.66 -0.11 -1.25
CA ASP A 135 21.49 -1.23 -0.80
C ASP A 135 20.91 -2.54 -1.35
N GLY A 136 21.57 -3.13 -2.35
CA GLY A 136 21.09 -4.33 -3.05
C GLY A 136 19.68 -4.16 -3.63
N ASN A 137 18.75 -4.96 -3.10
CA ASN A 137 17.33 -4.98 -3.46
C ASN A 137 16.44 -4.01 -2.63
N LEU A 138 17.04 -3.19 -1.76
CA LEU A 138 16.36 -2.15 -0.99
C LEU A 138 16.72 -0.75 -1.49
N GLY A 139 15.73 0.13 -1.54
CA GLY A 139 15.86 1.55 -1.81
C GLY A 139 15.11 2.38 -0.78
N LEU A 140 15.61 3.56 -0.47
CA LEU A 140 14.92 4.56 0.35
C LEU A 140 14.85 5.86 -0.44
N ILE A 141 13.64 6.29 -0.77
CA ILE A 141 13.39 7.64 -1.27
C ILE A 141 13.10 8.53 -0.08
N ILE A 142 13.91 9.58 0.04
CA ILE A 142 13.67 10.72 0.91
C ILE A 142 13.40 11.91 0.00
N PRO A 143 12.17 12.46 -0.02
CA PRO A 143 11.88 13.70 -0.73
C PRO A 143 12.72 14.85 -0.17
N ASP A 144 13.54 15.43 -1.02
CA ASP A 144 14.47 16.50 -0.66
C ASP A 144 13.70 17.81 -0.40
N LYS A 145 13.85 18.39 0.81
CA LYS A 145 13.28 19.71 1.14
C LYS A 145 13.89 20.83 0.30
N SER A 146 15.16 20.67 -0.12
CA SER A 146 15.95 21.69 -0.83
C SER A 146 15.84 21.61 -2.35
N ARG A 147 15.41 20.47 -2.88
CA ARG A 147 15.20 20.24 -4.30
C ARG A 147 13.78 19.73 -4.55
N PRO A 148 12.77 20.62 -4.52
CA PRO A 148 11.51 20.28 -5.13
C PRO A 148 11.79 20.02 -6.62
N ASP A 149 11.59 18.79 -7.04
CA ASP A 149 11.28 18.49 -8.43
C ASP A 149 9.83 18.97 -8.63
N THR A 150 9.68 20.29 -8.78
CA THR A 150 8.44 21.04 -8.49
C THR A 150 7.32 20.80 -9.48
N SER A 151 7.58 20.10 -10.59
CA SER A 151 6.57 19.70 -11.55
C SER A 151 5.64 18.68 -10.88
N PRO A 152 4.36 19.03 -10.62
CA PRO A 152 3.41 18.03 -10.13
C PRO A 152 3.23 16.95 -11.19
N LEU A 153 2.91 15.73 -10.77
CA LEU A 153 2.62 14.65 -11.70
C LEU A 153 1.41 15.08 -12.55
N LEU A 154 1.61 15.20 -13.86
CA LEU A 154 0.51 15.39 -14.79
C LEU A 154 -0.02 14.03 -15.21
N ALA A 155 -1.32 13.95 -15.45
CA ALA A 155 -1.95 12.75 -15.96
C ALA A 155 -3.11 13.13 -16.88
N ARG A 156 -3.66 12.14 -17.58
CA ARG A 156 -4.93 12.25 -18.29
C ARG A 156 -5.77 10.99 -18.10
N LEU A 157 -7.07 11.14 -18.31
CA LEU A 157 -8.01 10.03 -18.44
C LEU A 157 -8.52 9.98 -19.87
N VAL A 158 -8.61 8.78 -20.44
CA VAL A 158 -9.14 8.54 -21.79
C VAL A 158 -10.27 7.52 -21.69
N ALA A 159 -11.40 7.77 -22.36
CA ALA A 159 -12.49 6.79 -22.38
C ALA A 159 -12.16 5.63 -23.35
N VAL A 160 -12.12 4.40 -22.82
CA VAL A 160 -11.86 3.17 -23.58
C VAL A 160 -13.17 2.44 -23.91
N LYS A 161 -14.12 2.46 -22.98
CA LYS A 161 -15.48 1.90 -23.14
C LYS A 161 -16.48 2.86 -22.50
N GLY A 162 -17.65 3.03 -23.12
CA GLY A 162 -18.61 4.08 -22.76
C GLY A 162 -18.31 5.39 -23.48
N GLN A 163 -19.14 6.41 -23.23
CA GLN A 163 -18.97 7.74 -23.82
C GLN A 163 -18.93 8.82 -22.76
N THR A 164 -17.85 9.60 -22.76
CA THR A 164 -17.70 10.83 -21.99
C THR A 164 -17.90 12.06 -22.87
N GLU A 165 -18.11 13.22 -22.26
CA GLU A 165 -18.26 14.50 -22.98
C GLU A 165 -16.98 14.89 -23.75
N GLN A 166 -15.81 14.56 -23.19
CA GLN A 166 -14.50 14.75 -23.83
C GLN A 166 -13.85 13.39 -24.01
N ASP A 167 -13.16 13.15 -25.14
CA ASP A 167 -12.46 11.88 -25.37
C ASP A 167 -11.26 11.71 -24.41
N ALA A 168 -10.67 12.82 -23.95
CA ALA A 168 -9.62 12.84 -22.93
C ALA A 168 -9.78 14.03 -21.95
N TYR A 169 -9.42 13.81 -20.68
CA TYR A 169 -9.45 14.82 -19.61
C TYR A 169 -8.06 15.00 -19.01
N GLU A 170 -7.52 16.21 -19.05
CA GLU A 170 -6.24 16.53 -18.38
C GLU A 170 -6.43 16.66 -16.86
N LEU A 171 -5.53 16.01 -16.12
CA LEU A 171 -5.40 16.11 -14.68
C LEU A 171 -4.13 16.91 -14.38
N ASN A 172 -4.31 18.13 -13.87
CA ASN A 172 -3.24 19.07 -13.58
C ASN A 172 -3.37 19.61 -12.15
N PRO A 173 -2.49 19.19 -11.21
CA PRO A 173 -2.60 19.59 -9.80
C PRO A 173 -2.39 21.07 -9.52
N VAL A 174 -1.80 21.83 -10.46
CA VAL A 174 -1.70 23.29 -10.38
C VAL A 174 -3.08 23.94 -10.53
N GLN A 175 -3.94 23.36 -11.37
CA GLN A 175 -5.29 23.87 -11.65
C GLN A 175 -6.32 23.31 -10.68
N LYS A 176 -6.32 21.99 -10.46
CA LYS A 176 -7.29 21.30 -9.60
C LYS A 176 -6.71 20.02 -9.00
N THR A 177 -6.97 19.80 -7.71
CA THR A 177 -6.47 18.62 -6.98
C THR A 177 -7.52 17.52 -6.77
N SER A 178 -8.78 17.75 -7.18
CA SER A 178 -9.89 16.81 -7.00
C SER A 178 -10.86 16.90 -8.17
N TYR A 179 -11.09 15.79 -8.85
CA TYR A 179 -11.91 15.67 -10.05
C TYR A 179 -13.08 14.71 -9.80
N CYS A 180 -14.30 15.24 -9.88
CA CYS A 180 -15.53 14.49 -9.67
C CYS A 180 -15.92 13.71 -10.94
N ILE A 181 -16.16 12.41 -10.81
CA ILE A 181 -16.62 11.52 -11.88
C ILE A 181 -18.09 11.17 -11.65
N GLY A 182 -18.89 11.24 -12.70
CA GLY A 182 -20.27 10.77 -12.67
C GLY A 182 -21.00 10.99 -13.99
N ARG A 183 -22.21 10.42 -14.06
CA ARG A 183 -23.12 10.60 -15.19
C ARG A 183 -23.84 11.95 -15.12
N GLY A 184 -23.78 12.71 -16.21
CA GLY A 184 -24.31 14.07 -16.33
C GLY A 184 -23.49 15.13 -15.58
N HIS A 185 -23.65 16.38 -16.00
CA HIS A 185 -22.89 17.54 -15.50
C HIS A 185 -23.06 17.83 -14.02
N SER A 186 -24.27 17.67 -13.47
CA SER A 186 -24.52 17.96 -12.07
C SER A 186 -25.56 17.04 -11.44
N THR A 187 -25.47 16.92 -10.11
CA THR A 187 -26.45 16.20 -9.29
C THR A 187 -26.62 16.90 -7.95
N GLN A 188 -27.83 16.87 -7.41
CA GLN A 188 -28.03 17.22 -6.00
C GLN A 188 -27.62 16.05 -5.12
N ALA A 189 -26.82 16.31 -4.10
CA ALA A 189 -26.57 15.37 -3.01
C ALA A 189 -27.78 15.33 -2.07
N ALA A 190 -27.88 14.29 -1.23
CA ALA A 190 -28.95 14.18 -0.22
C ALA A 190 -29.01 15.36 0.78
N SER A 191 -27.94 16.15 0.90
CA SER A 191 -27.88 17.39 1.67
C SER A 191 -28.45 18.62 0.95
N GLY A 192 -29.03 18.45 -0.26
CA GLY A 192 -29.48 19.55 -1.13
C GLY A 192 -28.34 20.31 -1.85
N ARG A 193 -27.07 20.02 -1.53
CA ARG A 193 -25.93 20.68 -2.17
C ARG A 193 -25.71 20.13 -3.57
N VAL A 194 -25.57 21.02 -4.56
CA VAL A 194 -25.19 20.64 -5.93
C VAL A 194 -23.74 20.17 -5.95
N ARG A 195 -23.49 19.03 -6.60
CA ARG A 195 -22.18 18.55 -7.05
C ARG A 195 -22.13 18.70 -8.56
N THR A 196 -21.04 19.27 -9.06
CA THR A 196 -20.68 19.26 -10.48
C THR A 196 -19.67 18.14 -10.71
N ASN A 197 -19.79 17.40 -11.81
CA ASN A 197 -18.79 16.45 -12.25
C ASN A 197 -17.82 17.14 -13.22
N ASP A 198 -16.54 16.81 -13.11
CA ASP A 198 -15.48 17.30 -14.00
C ASP A 198 -15.23 16.34 -15.17
N ILE A 199 -15.44 15.05 -14.89
CA ILE A 199 -15.33 13.95 -15.85
C ILE A 199 -16.76 13.43 -16.02
N VAL A 200 -17.40 13.87 -17.10
CA VAL A 200 -18.83 13.68 -17.35
C VAL A 200 -19.03 12.49 -18.28
N VAL A 201 -19.65 11.44 -17.75
CA VAL A 201 -20.22 10.35 -18.57
C VAL A 201 -21.58 10.84 -19.09
N LEU A 202 -21.81 10.78 -20.41
CA LEU A 202 -23.02 11.33 -21.02
C LEU A 202 -24.27 10.52 -20.64
N ASN A 203 -25.40 11.20 -20.44
CA ASN A 203 -26.73 10.60 -20.47
C ASN A 203 -27.22 10.41 -21.90
N ASP A 204 -28.28 9.62 -22.02
CA ASP A 204 -29.07 9.42 -23.23
C ASP A 204 -29.78 10.68 -23.74
N ASP A 205 -29.98 11.69 -22.89
CA ASP A 205 -30.53 13.01 -23.25
C ASP A 205 -29.46 14.11 -23.44
N ASP A 206 -28.17 13.82 -23.22
CA ASP A 206 -27.10 14.81 -23.39
C ASP A 206 -26.74 15.03 -24.88
N PRO A 207 -26.44 16.28 -25.31
CA PRO A 207 -26.04 16.57 -26.69
C PRO A 207 -24.80 15.78 -27.13
N GLY A 208 -24.90 15.12 -28.28
CA GLY A 208 -23.80 14.31 -28.84
C GLY A 208 -23.71 12.89 -28.28
N PHE A 209 -24.66 12.45 -27.45
CA PHE A 209 -24.77 11.04 -27.08
C PHE A 209 -24.96 10.13 -28.30
N ASP A 210 -24.15 9.08 -28.37
CA ASP A 210 -24.16 8.02 -29.37
C ASP A 210 -24.67 6.74 -28.69
N ALA A 211 -25.75 6.17 -29.22
CA ALA A 211 -26.43 5.04 -28.58
C ALA A 211 -25.62 3.73 -28.57
N GLU A 212 -24.63 3.58 -29.46
CA GLU A 212 -23.75 2.40 -29.48
C GLU A 212 -22.56 2.58 -28.52
N ARG A 213 -21.84 3.72 -28.61
CA ARG A 213 -20.73 4.04 -27.70
C ARG A 213 -21.19 4.20 -26.26
N GLY A 214 -22.34 4.84 -26.06
CA GLY A 214 -22.91 5.21 -24.78
C GLY A 214 -23.83 4.17 -24.13
N ALA A 215 -24.07 3.01 -24.75
CA ALA A 215 -25.00 1.98 -24.26
C ALA A 215 -24.76 1.57 -22.80
N GLY A 216 -23.49 1.57 -22.35
CA GLY A 216 -23.09 1.25 -20.98
C GLY A 216 -23.24 2.37 -19.96
N ASN A 217 -23.41 3.62 -20.39
CA ASN A 217 -23.32 4.81 -19.54
C ASN A 217 -24.37 4.83 -18.41
N GLY A 218 -25.55 4.24 -18.64
CA GLY A 218 -26.63 4.18 -17.64
C GLY A 218 -26.22 3.52 -16.31
N ALA A 219 -25.24 2.60 -16.34
CA ALA A 219 -24.67 1.94 -15.17
C ALA A 219 -23.75 2.85 -14.33
N VAL A 220 -23.40 4.04 -14.82
CA VAL A 220 -22.65 5.04 -14.06
C VAL A 220 -23.61 5.93 -13.27
N SER A 221 -23.36 6.04 -11.98
CA SER A 221 -24.10 6.93 -11.08
C SER A 221 -23.74 8.40 -11.32
N ARG A 222 -24.67 9.30 -11.00
CA ARG A 222 -24.44 10.76 -11.08
C ARG A 222 -23.36 11.29 -10.14
N ALA A 223 -23.00 10.53 -9.10
CA ALA A 223 -21.83 10.76 -8.26
C ALA A 223 -21.18 9.40 -7.97
N HIS A 224 -20.27 8.97 -8.85
CA HIS A 224 -19.75 7.60 -8.86
C HIS A 224 -18.38 7.48 -8.21
N ALA A 225 -17.45 8.38 -8.56
CA ALA A 225 -16.11 8.37 -8.00
C ALA A 225 -15.48 9.78 -8.00
N THR A 226 -14.36 9.93 -7.32
CA THR A 226 -13.53 11.14 -7.32
C THR A 226 -12.07 10.75 -7.45
N ILE A 227 -11.33 11.36 -8.37
CA ILE A 227 -9.86 11.26 -8.41
C ILE A 227 -9.28 12.44 -7.64
N ARG A 228 -8.32 12.17 -6.75
CA ARG A 228 -7.65 13.19 -5.93
C ARG A 228 -6.13 13.06 -6.05
N TYR A 229 -5.44 14.19 -6.10
CA TYR A 229 -3.99 14.27 -6.03
C TYR A 229 -3.52 14.53 -4.59
N ASP A 230 -2.61 13.71 -4.07
CA ASP A 230 -1.84 13.98 -2.85
C ASP A 230 -0.49 14.58 -3.24
N ALA A 231 -0.33 15.89 -3.03
CA ALA A 231 0.89 16.62 -3.36
C ALA A 231 2.13 16.15 -2.57
N ALA A 232 1.96 15.59 -1.37
CA ALA A 232 3.08 15.05 -0.58
C ALA A 232 3.48 13.64 -1.02
N ARG A 233 2.60 12.90 -1.72
CA ARG A 233 2.93 11.62 -2.38
C ARG A 233 3.26 11.77 -3.87
N ARG A 234 3.02 12.94 -4.46
CA ARG A 234 3.02 13.20 -5.92
C ARG A 234 2.20 12.17 -6.70
N GLN A 235 1.05 11.77 -6.15
CA GLN A 235 0.30 10.61 -6.63
C GLN A 235 -1.21 10.90 -6.71
N TYR A 236 -1.85 10.35 -7.73
CA TYR A 236 -3.31 10.31 -7.84
C TYR A 236 -3.89 9.09 -7.13
N SER A 237 -5.10 9.22 -6.61
CA SER A 237 -5.86 8.11 -6.06
C SER A 237 -7.34 8.24 -6.44
N LEU A 238 -7.97 7.11 -6.74
CA LEU A 238 -9.40 6.99 -6.95
C LEU A 238 -10.09 6.77 -5.60
N LEU A 239 -11.20 7.47 -5.37
CA LEU A 239 -12.10 7.25 -4.25
C LEU A 239 -13.47 6.91 -4.83
N ALA A 240 -14.08 5.80 -4.40
CA ALA A 240 -15.47 5.52 -4.72
C ALA A 240 -16.39 6.45 -3.90
N ASP A 241 -17.23 7.21 -4.60
CA ASP A 241 -18.30 8.01 -4.01
C ASP A 241 -19.53 7.11 -3.73
N PRO A 242 -20.54 7.56 -2.96
CA PRO A 242 -21.68 6.72 -2.59
C PRO A 242 -22.38 5.99 -3.74
N GLY A 243 -22.38 6.55 -4.96
CA GLY A 243 -22.96 5.92 -6.15
C GLY A 243 -22.03 4.98 -6.94
N GLY A 244 -20.76 4.84 -6.57
CA GLY A 244 -19.83 3.83 -7.11
C GLY A 244 -19.64 2.63 -6.18
N LEU A 245 -20.10 2.74 -4.92
CA LEU A 245 -20.01 1.69 -3.92
C LEU A 245 -21.07 0.58 -4.12
N PRO A 246 -20.77 -0.68 -3.74
CA PRO A 246 -21.72 -1.81 -3.76
C PRO A 246 -23.07 -1.56 -3.09
N ALA A 247 -23.11 -0.73 -2.04
CA ALA A 247 -24.35 -0.36 -1.36
C ALA A 247 -25.37 0.39 -2.25
N SER A 248 -24.94 0.93 -3.39
CA SER A 248 -25.80 1.57 -4.40
C SER A 248 -26.22 0.63 -5.55
N GLY A 249 -25.82 -0.64 -5.51
CA GLY A 249 -25.97 -1.60 -6.61
C GLY A 249 -24.88 -1.49 -7.69
N ASN A 250 -23.96 -0.53 -7.57
CA ASN A 250 -22.87 -0.30 -8.52
C ASN A 250 -21.54 -0.89 -8.03
N LYS A 251 -20.53 -0.86 -8.88
CA LYS A 251 -19.16 -1.27 -8.55
C LYS A 251 -18.16 -0.34 -9.21
N THR A 252 -17.08 -0.04 -8.50
CA THR A 252 -15.89 0.64 -9.02
C THR A 252 -14.71 -0.31 -8.87
N LYS A 253 -13.92 -0.51 -9.93
CA LYS A 253 -12.72 -1.35 -9.90
C LYS A 253 -11.55 -0.66 -10.60
N ILE A 254 -10.34 -1.07 -10.24
CA ILE A 254 -9.10 -0.68 -10.93
C ILE A 254 -8.40 -1.95 -11.35
N PHE A 255 -8.22 -2.14 -12.66
CA PHE A 255 -7.38 -3.20 -13.22
C PHE A 255 -6.00 -2.62 -13.51
N HIS A 256 -4.98 -3.21 -12.92
CA HIS A 256 -3.60 -2.75 -13.05
C HIS A 256 -2.90 -3.42 -14.24
N PRO A 257 -1.87 -2.80 -14.84
CA PRO A 257 -1.10 -3.38 -15.96
C PRO A 257 -0.45 -4.73 -15.66
N ASP A 258 -0.19 -5.06 -14.39
CA ASP A 258 0.36 -6.34 -13.95
C ASP A 258 -0.71 -7.45 -13.79
N GLY A 259 -1.97 -7.15 -14.08
CA GLY A 259 -3.11 -8.05 -13.96
C GLY A 259 -3.74 -8.13 -12.56
N SER A 260 -3.22 -7.36 -11.58
CA SER A 260 -3.87 -7.23 -10.27
C SER A 260 -5.14 -6.37 -10.34
N LEU A 261 -6.01 -6.51 -9.32
CA LEU A 261 -7.35 -5.93 -9.31
C LEU A 261 -7.70 -5.38 -7.92
N ASP A 262 -7.84 -4.06 -7.84
CA ASP A 262 -8.42 -3.37 -6.69
C ASP A 262 -9.94 -3.20 -6.85
N ARG A 263 -10.68 -3.52 -5.79
CA ARG A 263 -12.12 -3.21 -5.68
C ARG A 263 -12.27 -1.96 -4.80
N ALA A 264 -12.80 -0.89 -5.37
CA ALA A 264 -13.03 0.35 -4.65
C ALA A 264 -14.39 0.30 -3.94
N ASP A 265 -14.47 -0.51 -2.88
CA ASP A 265 -15.69 -0.79 -2.11
C ASP A 265 -15.68 -0.25 -0.66
N ILE A 266 -14.56 0.30 -0.19
CA ILE A 266 -14.46 0.92 1.15
C ILE A 266 -14.72 2.44 1.06
N PRO A 267 -15.77 2.96 1.73
CA PRO A 267 -16.09 4.39 1.70
C PRO A 267 -14.93 5.26 2.18
N GLY A 268 -14.55 6.26 1.37
CA GLY A 268 -13.49 7.22 1.72
C GLY A 268 -12.06 6.68 1.66
N MET A 269 -11.86 5.40 1.32
CA MET A 269 -10.53 4.89 0.99
C MET A 269 -10.07 5.43 -0.37
N GLY A 270 -8.81 5.86 -0.44
CA GLY A 270 -8.14 6.25 -1.68
C GLY A 270 -7.25 5.12 -2.19
N TYR A 271 -7.56 4.63 -3.37
CA TYR A 271 -6.85 3.57 -4.08
C TYR A 271 -5.83 4.22 -5.03
N PRO A 272 -4.51 4.02 -4.85
CA PRO A 272 -3.50 4.68 -5.68
C PRO A 272 -3.62 4.31 -7.15
N LEU A 273 -3.41 5.29 -8.03
CA LEU A 273 -3.38 5.08 -9.49
C LEU A 273 -1.94 5.13 -10.03
N GLN A 274 -1.68 4.30 -11.02
CA GLN A 274 -0.43 4.22 -11.79
C GLN A 274 -0.72 4.24 -13.30
N HIS A 275 0.27 4.66 -14.11
CA HIS A 275 0.13 4.72 -15.56
C HIS A 275 -0.28 3.36 -16.14
N GLY A 276 -1.34 3.34 -16.96
CA GLY A 276 -1.89 2.15 -17.59
C GLY A 276 -3.06 1.50 -16.84
N ASP A 277 -3.42 2.00 -15.64
CA ASP A 277 -4.58 1.51 -14.89
C ASP A 277 -5.89 1.74 -15.66
N GLN A 278 -6.75 0.71 -15.68
CA GLN A 278 -8.11 0.79 -16.23
C GLN A 278 -9.14 0.85 -15.10
N ILE A 279 -9.86 1.97 -15.03
CA ILE A 279 -10.89 2.24 -14.04
C ILE A 279 -12.26 1.84 -14.62
N GLU A 280 -12.84 0.76 -14.09
CA GLU A 280 -14.18 0.28 -14.43
C GLU A 280 -15.22 0.95 -13.52
N LEU A 281 -16.19 1.65 -14.14
CA LEU A 281 -17.30 2.35 -13.51
C LEU A 281 -18.62 1.63 -13.85
N GLY A 282 -19.37 1.20 -12.83
CA GLY A 282 -20.64 0.47 -12.98
C GLY A 282 -20.53 -0.95 -13.56
N GLY A 283 -19.39 -1.31 -14.15
CA GLY A 283 -19.20 -2.53 -14.94
C GLY A 283 -19.21 -2.33 -16.45
N GLU A 284 -19.58 -1.14 -16.92
CA GLU A 284 -19.87 -0.92 -18.33
C GLU A 284 -19.10 0.25 -18.96
N VAL A 285 -18.55 1.17 -18.16
CA VAL A 285 -17.70 2.27 -18.62
C VAL A 285 -16.28 2.04 -18.11
N THR A 286 -15.28 2.25 -18.97
CA THR A 286 -13.87 2.05 -18.64
C THR A 286 -13.06 3.27 -19.04
N LEU A 287 -12.33 3.85 -18.09
CA LEU A 287 -11.38 4.95 -18.31
C LEU A 287 -9.94 4.44 -18.15
N LEU A 288 -9.05 4.77 -19.06
CA LEU A 288 -7.61 4.53 -18.93
C LEU A 288 -6.96 5.74 -18.25
N PHE A 289 -6.15 5.50 -17.22
CA PHE A 289 -5.34 6.53 -16.56
C PHE A 289 -3.90 6.49 -17.10
N GLU A 290 -3.41 7.62 -17.61
CA GLU A 290 -2.07 7.75 -18.17
C GLU A 290 -1.35 8.93 -17.50
N VAL A 291 -0.18 8.67 -16.90
CA VAL A 291 0.78 9.74 -16.55
C VAL A 291 1.34 10.37 -17.83
N VAL A 292 1.56 11.68 -17.80
CA VAL A 292 2.09 12.53 -18.89
C VAL A 292 3.50 13.02 -18.55
#